data_AF-A0A970YJ40-F1
#
_entry.id   AF-A0A970YJ40-F1
#
_cell.length_a   1.000
_cell.length_b   1.000
_cell.length_c   1.000
_cell.angle_alpha   90.00
_cell.angle_beta   90.00
_cell.angle_gamma   90.00
#
_symmetry.space_group_name_H-M   'P 1'
#
loop_
_entity.id
_entity.type
_entity.pdbx_description
1 polymer ?
#
loop_
_entity_poly.entity_id
_entity_poly.type
_entity_poly.pdbx_seq_one_letter_code
_entity_poly.pdbx_strand_id
1 'polypeptide(L)'
;SGDCLLIADSCDAMRRIGDLLSELSSARVFILRLPWKRDADAIKFLSGEIGDLTTFLENSGVAVNLHKGIGRFNDLVDHVLTNEIRIEGADLSRLCLSALDGKKAEIDSSNLVSGGARKRVALTGGVTDMRVFDTAVEKAGGITVSNDTCLGRRPFSSKTGDNVEPLMAIAERLLKWRSPCARFSERISASDESADATVFVVPKFCDFFDFVRPLDNEKTYRVELDFPLNSDGQLTTRIGALMEKNDSRSVLHTEEGTTVIYAGVDSGSTTTNGVLIDGKGRIVFSKTVRTGIRASNTAEALMQEMTEFSRKNGNQIGKCISTGYGRLLVSSASDKITEISCHARGVFELFPEARGIIDIGGQDSKVIRLNSEGNVEDFAMNDKCAAGTGRFLEVMASALELDTEKMSSLARKSKKDISISSVCTVFAESEVVSLIGMGEGIEDISAGLFKAIAKRVGAMYSRLGSPTPLVFTGGVARNAGVVEAMKMLFKTEILIPDVPDIMGAYGAALFARGSSPESIIR
;
A
#
# COMPACT_ATOMS: atom_id res chain seq x y z
N SER A 1 -25.91 -21.02 26.54
CA SER A 1 -24.53 -21.29 26.97
C SER A 1 -24.21 -20.44 28.19
N GLY A 2 -23.13 -20.74 28.92
CA GLY A 2 -22.63 -19.82 29.97
C GLY A 2 -21.77 -18.69 29.40
N ASP A 3 -21.66 -18.64 28.07
CA ASP A 3 -20.76 -17.75 27.35
C ASP A 3 -21.29 -16.33 27.34
N CYS A 4 -20.37 -15.38 27.50
CA CYS A 4 -20.64 -13.96 27.41
C CYS A 4 -19.99 -13.38 26.15
N LEU A 5 -20.73 -12.54 25.44
CA LEU A 5 -20.23 -11.76 24.32
C LEU A 5 -20.19 -10.29 24.73
N LEU A 6 -18.98 -9.71 24.73
CA LEU A 6 -18.78 -8.30 25.00
C LEU A 6 -18.54 -7.56 23.69
N ILE A 7 -19.33 -6.53 23.43
CA ILE A 7 -19.21 -5.68 22.25
C ILE A 7 -18.83 -4.29 22.73
N ALA A 8 -17.64 -3.81 22.36
CA ALA A 8 -17.27 -2.42 22.57
C ALA A 8 -17.73 -1.59 21.37
N ASP A 9 -18.65 -0.67 21.60
CA ASP A 9 -19.31 0.10 20.56
C ASP A 9 -18.83 1.56 20.56
N SER A 10 -18.60 2.09 19.35
CA SER A 10 -18.31 3.48 19.08
C SER A 10 -19.11 4.08 17.92
N CYS A 11 -20.05 3.35 17.29
CA CYS A 11 -20.87 3.82 16.17
C CYS A 11 -22.24 3.13 16.09
N ASP A 12 -23.24 3.80 15.51
CA ASP A 12 -24.63 3.28 15.46
C ASP A 12 -24.77 1.93 14.73
N ALA A 13 -23.86 1.63 13.80
CA ALA A 13 -23.86 0.35 13.08
C ALA A 13 -23.52 -0.84 14.01
N MET A 14 -22.54 -0.68 14.88
CA MET A 14 -22.14 -1.73 15.83
C MET A 14 -23.18 -1.92 16.93
N ARG A 15 -23.89 -0.85 17.33
CA ARG A 15 -25.08 -0.95 18.19
C ARG A 15 -26.12 -1.90 17.61
N ARG A 16 -26.53 -1.69 16.35
CA ARG A 16 -27.54 -2.52 15.68
C ARG A 16 -27.11 -3.98 15.54
N ILE A 17 -25.81 -4.22 15.33
CA ILE A 17 -25.25 -5.58 15.34
C ILE A 17 -25.38 -6.19 16.74
N GLY A 18 -25.06 -5.43 17.79
CA GLY A 18 -25.22 -5.89 19.17
C GLY A 18 -26.67 -6.19 19.53
N ASP A 19 -27.61 -5.36 19.10
CA ASP A 19 -29.05 -5.58 19.31
C ASP A 19 -29.49 -6.88 18.62
N LEU A 20 -29.13 -7.06 17.35
CA LEU A 20 -29.44 -8.28 16.59
C LEU A 20 -28.80 -9.53 17.21
N LEU A 21 -27.55 -9.45 17.68
CA LEU A 21 -26.88 -10.55 18.34
C LEU A 21 -27.51 -10.88 19.70
N SER A 22 -28.05 -9.88 20.41
CA SER A 22 -28.77 -10.12 21.65
C SER A 22 -30.07 -10.90 21.42
N GLU A 23 -30.71 -10.72 20.26
CA GLU A 23 -31.92 -11.46 19.88
C GLU A 23 -31.61 -12.87 19.34
N LEU A 24 -30.54 -13.01 18.55
CA LEU A 24 -30.26 -14.24 17.80
C LEU A 24 -29.25 -15.18 18.47
N SER A 25 -28.43 -14.68 19.41
CA SER A 25 -27.39 -15.47 20.06
C SER A 25 -27.91 -16.18 21.32
N SER A 26 -27.36 -17.37 21.57
CA SER A 26 -27.58 -18.08 22.84
C SER A 26 -26.61 -17.65 23.96
N ALA A 27 -25.67 -16.74 23.64
CA ALA A 27 -24.74 -16.12 24.58
C ALA A 27 -25.36 -14.88 25.22
N ARG A 28 -24.93 -14.54 26.43
CA ARG A 28 -25.31 -13.28 27.08
C ARG A 28 -24.52 -12.14 26.44
N VAL A 29 -25.20 -11.13 25.92
CA VAL A 29 -24.56 -10.01 25.21
C VAL A 29 -24.53 -8.78 26.11
N PHE A 30 -23.38 -8.11 26.20
CA PHE A 30 -23.25 -6.78 26.80
C PHE A 30 -22.58 -5.83 25.81
N ILE A 31 -23.16 -4.64 25.66
CA ILE A 31 -22.67 -3.60 24.76
C ILE A 31 -22.08 -2.48 25.61
N LEU A 32 -20.75 -2.38 25.63
CA LEU A 32 -20.01 -1.30 26.29
C LEU A 32 -19.95 -0.08 25.37
N ARG A 33 -20.59 1.03 25.75
CA ARG A 33 -20.61 2.24 24.91
C ARG A 33 -19.41 3.13 25.18
N LEU A 34 -18.69 3.48 24.13
CA LEU A 34 -17.53 4.35 24.20
C LEU A 34 -17.90 5.80 23.86
N PRO A 35 -17.59 6.78 24.72
CA PRO A 35 -17.88 8.17 24.45
C PRO A 35 -17.04 8.71 23.28
N TRP A 36 -17.51 9.81 22.70
CA TRP A 36 -16.89 10.48 21.55
C TRP A 36 -16.06 11.69 21.95
N LYS A 37 -16.08 12.04 23.23
CA LYS A 37 -15.35 13.16 23.84
C LYS A 37 -14.41 12.65 24.94
N ARG A 38 -13.50 13.52 25.39
CA ARG A 38 -12.53 13.26 26.47
C ARG A 38 -12.72 14.17 27.69
N ASP A 39 -13.87 14.84 27.76
CA ASP A 39 -14.21 15.76 28.84
C ASP A 39 -14.61 15.01 30.13
N ALA A 40 -14.87 15.77 31.21
CA ALA A 40 -15.23 15.20 32.49
C ALA A 40 -16.55 14.39 32.45
N ASP A 41 -17.52 14.83 31.64
CA ASP A 41 -18.80 14.15 31.47
C ASP A 41 -18.61 12.80 30.76
N ALA A 42 -17.75 12.74 29.74
CA ALA A 42 -17.39 11.50 29.07
C ALA A 42 -16.71 10.49 30.00
N ILE A 43 -15.86 10.95 30.93
CA ILE A 43 -15.24 10.08 31.95
C ILE A 43 -16.31 9.50 32.87
N LYS A 44 -17.21 10.36 33.38
CA LYS A 44 -18.29 9.92 34.26
C LYS A 44 -19.21 8.92 33.56
N PHE A 45 -19.54 9.17 32.30
CA PHE A 45 -20.32 8.24 31.47
C PHE A 45 -19.62 6.88 31.33
N LEU A 46 -18.35 6.87 30.90
CA LEU A 46 -17.60 5.62 30.72
C LEU A 46 -17.40 4.86 32.04
N SER A 47 -17.21 5.57 33.15
CA SER A 47 -17.14 4.96 34.48
C SER A 47 -18.42 4.20 34.84
N GLY A 48 -19.59 4.77 34.49
CA GLY A 48 -20.88 4.09 34.66
C GLY A 48 -20.97 2.82 33.81
N GLU A 49 -20.62 2.91 32.53
CA GLU A 49 -20.62 1.77 31.60
C GLU A 49 -19.68 0.63 32.04
N ILE A 50 -18.51 0.94 32.61
CA ILE A 50 -17.60 -0.06 33.18
C ILE A 50 -18.19 -0.69 34.45
N GLY A 51 -18.91 0.09 35.26
CA GLY A 51 -19.65 -0.41 36.41
C GLY A 51 -20.71 -1.43 36.00
N ASP A 52 -21.53 -1.09 35.00
CA ASP A 52 -22.56 -1.97 34.45
C ASP A 52 -21.95 -3.24 33.85
N LEU A 53 -20.81 -3.13 33.16
CA LEU A 53 -20.05 -4.28 32.66
C LEU A 53 -19.58 -5.19 33.80
N THR A 54 -19.09 -4.60 34.89
CA THR A 54 -18.62 -5.34 36.06
C THR A 54 -19.77 -6.14 36.67
N THR A 55 -20.93 -5.49 36.88
CA THR A 55 -22.13 -6.17 37.38
C THR A 55 -22.62 -7.25 36.41
N PHE A 56 -22.58 -7.01 35.10
CA PHE A 56 -22.95 -8.02 34.09
C PHE A 56 -22.06 -9.27 34.15
N LEU A 57 -20.74 -9.07 34.31
CA LEU A 57 -19.77 -10.16 34.43
C LEU A 57 -19.97 -10.96 35.73
N GLU A 58 -20.16 -10.27 36.85
CA GLU A 58 -20.40 -10.91 38.16
C GLU A 58 -21.71 -11.72 38.14
N ASN A 59 -22.78 -11.18 37.56
CA ASN A 59 -24.06 -11.89 37.35
C ASN A 59 -23.93 -13.09 36.39
N SER A 60 -22.83 -13.15 35.65
CA SER A 60 -22.49 -14.26 34.75
C SER A 60 -21.45 -15.21 35.35
N GLY A 61 -21.15 -15.08 36.64
CA GLY A 61 -20.23 -15.96 37.37
C GLY A 61 -18.76 -15.63 37.16
N VAL A 62 -18.44 -14.48 36.57
CA VAL A 62 -17.07 -14.01 36.36
C VAL A 62 -16.70 -13.05 37.49
N ALA A 63 -15.79 -13.48 38.38
CA ALA A 63 -15.32 -12.64 39.47
C ALA A 63 -14.45 -11.49 38.94
N VAL A 64 -14.79 -10.25 39.28
CA VAL A 64 -14.05 -9.05 38.88
C VAL A 64 -13.38 -8.42 40.10
N ASN A 65 -12.07 -8.16 40.01
CA ASN A 65 -11.34 -7.42 41.04
C ASN A 65 -10.55 -6.30 40.37
N LEU A 66 -11.11 -5.09 40.39
CA LEU A 66 -10.57 -3.93 39.69
C LEU A 66 -9.20 -3.52 40.24
N HIS A 67 -9.00 -3.54 41.56
CA HIS A 67 -7.71 -3.20 42.18
C HIS A 67 -6.59 -4.15 41.72
N LYS A 68 -6.84 -5.46 41.75
CA LYS A 68 -5.89 -6.46 41.24
C LYS A 68 -5.64 -6.28 39.74
N GLY A 69 -6.70 -5.96 38.99
CA GLY A 69 -6.61 -5.67 37.55
C GLY A 69 -5.72 -4.45 37.26
N ILE A 70 -5.90 -3.36 38.01
CA ILE A 70 -5.09 -2.15 37.92
C ILE A 70 -3.63 -2.45 38.22
N GLY A 71 -3.33 -3.17 39.32
CA GLY A 71 -1.96 -3.58 39.66
C GLY A 71 -1.30 -4.40 38.55
N ARG A 72 -1.98 -5.45 38.07
CA ARG A 72 -1.48 -6.27 36.94
C ARG A 72 -1.28 -5.45 35.68
N PHE A 73 -2.15 -4.48 35.40
CA PHE A 73 -2.03 -3.61 34.24
C PHE A 73 -0.82 -2.65 34.39
N ASN A 74 -0.64 -2.03 35.55
CA ASN A 74 0.50 -1.15 35.83
C ASN A 74 1.83 -1.91 35.75
N ASP A 75 1.87 -3.17 36.19
CA ASP A 75 3.03 -4.08 36.02
C ASP A 75 3.36 -4.36 34.55
N LEU A 76 2.35 -4.41 33.68
CA LEU A 76 2.54 -4.56 32.23
C LEU A 76 3.03 -3.26 31.60
N VAL A 77 2.53 -2.10 32.04
CA VAL A 77 3.04 -0.79 31.62
C VAL A 77 4.53 -0.68 31.92
N ASP A 78 4.95 -1.01 33.15
CA ASP A 78 6.37 -1.00 33.51
C ASP A 78 7.19 -1.95 32.65
N HIS A 79 6.66 -3.15 32.39
CA HIS A 79 7.33 -4.13 31.53
C HIS A 79 7.51 -3.63 30.09
N VAL A 80 6.47 -3.02 29.51
CA VAL A 80 6.54 -2.49 28.14
C VAL A 80 7.51 -1.31 28.08
N LEU A 81 7.36 -0.30 28.94
CA LEU A 81 8.19 0.90 28.93
C LEU A 81 9.68 0.60 29.20
N THR A 82 9.97 -0.38 30.05
CA THR A 82 11.36 -0.77 30.36
C THR A 82 12.05 -1.49 29.20
N ASN A 83 11.28 -2.24 28.40
CA ASN A 83 11.84 -3.10 27.36
C ASN A 83 11.70 -2.53 25.94
N GLU A 84 10.75 -1.63 25.67
CA GLU A 84 10.51 -1.09 24.32
C GLU A 84 11.74 -0.36 23.75
N ILE A 85 12.56 0.25 24.60
CA ILE A 85 13.79 0.96 24.21
C ILE A 85 14.93 -0.03 23.86
N ARG A 86 14.80 -1.29 24.23
CA ARG A 86 15.86 -2.31 24.14
C ARG A 86 15.70 -3.28 22.97
N ILE A 87 14.55 -3.28 22.31
CA ILE A 87 14.19 -4.26 21.27
C ILE A 87 13.66 -3.55 20.03
N GLU A 88 13.82 -4.19 18.87
CA GLU A 88 13.38 -3.68 17.56
C GLU A 88 12.77 -4.83 16.74
N GLY A 89 12.17 -4.51 15.60
CA GLY A 89 11.56 -5.46 14.66
C GLY A 89 10.45 -6.31 15.30
N ALA A 90 10.42 -7.59 14.92
CA ALA A 90 9.39 -8.53 15.36
C ALA A 90 9.33 -8.73 16.89
N ASP A 91 10.45 -8.53 17.61
CA ASP A 91 10.48 -8.65 19.07
C ASP A 91 9.74 -7.48 19.75
N LEU A 92 9.83 -6.26 19.19
CA LEU A 92 9.04 -5.11 19.64
C LEU A 92 7.53 -5.37 19.49
N SER A 93 7.11 -5.90 18.34
CA SER A 93 5.71 -6.28 18.12
C SER A 93 5.26 -7.40 19.05
N ARG A 94 6.13 -8.38 19.33
CA ARG A 94 5.82 -9.48 20.28
C ARG A 94 5.64 -8.96 21.71
N LEU A 95 6.45 -7.99 22.14
CA LEU A 95 6.31 -7.33 23.44
C LEU A 95 4.92 -6.69 23.58
N CYS A 96 4.50 -5.87 22.60
CA CYS A 96 3.21 -5.19 22.64
C CYS A 96 2.03 -6.17 22.55
N LEU A 97 2.08 -7.19 21.67
CA LEU A 97 1.02 -8.20 21.56
C LEU A 97 0.85 -9.01 22.84
N SER A 98 1.95 -9.46 23.43
CA SER A 98 1.90 -10.23 24.67
C SER A 98 1.30 -9.41 25.79
N ALA A 99 1.66 -8.12 25.89
CA ALA A 99 1.10 -7.22 26.89
C ALA A 99 -0.41 -6.98 26.68
N LEU A 100 -0.88 -6.91 25.43
CA LEU A 100 -2.30 -6.83 25.09
C LEU A 100 -3.08 -8.08 25.51
N ASP A 101 -2.46 -9.25 25.42
CA ASP A 101 -2.98 -10.52 25.96
C ASP A 101 -2.82 -10.64 27.49
N GLY A 102 -2.31 -9.58 28.15
CA GLY A 102 -2.11 -9.52 29.59
C GLY A 102 -0.91 -10.32 30.09
N LYS A 103 0.05 -10.65 29.22
CA LYS A 103 1.25 -11.46 29.50
C LYS A 103 2.52 -10.62 29.35
N LYS A 104 3.57 -10.95 30.12
CA LYS A 104 4.91 -10.39 29.91
C LYS A 104 5.64 -11.28 28.90
N ALA A 105 6.10 -10.71 27.79
CA ALA A 105 6.96 -11.42 26.85
C ALA A 105 8.33 -11.69 27.47
N GLU A 106 8.89 -12.87 27.23
CA GLU A 106 10.31 -13.13 27.49
C GLU A 106 11.16 -12.37 26.46
N ILE A 107 12.15 -11.64 26.95
CA ILE A 107 13.05 -10.84 26.11
C ILE A 107 14.38 -11.56 26.00
N ASP A 108 14.73 -11.99 24.79
CA ASP A 108 16.02 -12.62 24.52
C ASP A 108 17.11 -11.52 24.46
N SER A 109 18.07 -11.58 25.38
CA SER A 109 19.19 -10.63 25.47
C SER A 109 20.15 -10.66 24.27
N SER A 110 20.01 -11.62 23.35
CA SER A 110 20.82 -11.70 22.12
C SER A 110 20.30 -10.83 20.96
N ASN A 111 19.04 -10.38 21.01
CA ASN A 111 18.38 -9.53 19.99
C ASN A 111 18.24 -8.06 20.43
N LEU A 112 19.14 -7.56 21.27
CA LEU A 112 19.16 -6.15 21.68
C LEU A 112 19.45 -5.24 20.49
N VAL A 113 18.91 -4.00 20.52
CA VAL A 113 19.08 -2.94 19.50
C VAL A 113 20.44 -3.05 18.81
N SER A 114 20.43 -3.58 17.59
CA SER A 114 21.62 -3.61 16.77
C SER A 114 21.76 -2.23 16.15
N GLY A 115 22.80 -1.48 16.48
CA GLY A 115 23.17 -0.24 15.79
C GLY A 115 23.63 -0.47 14.33
N GLY A 116 23.07 -1.47 13.66
CA GLY A 116 23.43 -1.90 12.31
C GLY A 116 22.87 -0.98 11.23
N ALA A 117 23.39 -1.14 10.01
CA ALA A 117 23.13 -0.30 8.84
C ALA A 117 21.72 -0.42 8.22
N ARG A 118 20.72 -0.98 8.93
CA ARG A 118 19.35 -1.13 8.41
C ARG A 118 18.56 0.17 8.60
N LYS A 119 17.70 0.51 7.63
CA LYS A 119 16.84 1.69 7.72
C LYS A 119 15.82 1.51 8.86
N ARG A 120 15.68 2.52 9.70
CA ARG A 120 14.88 2.55 10.92
C ARG A 120 13.48 3.08 10.62
N VAL A 121 12.45 2.28 10.86
CA VAL A 121 11.06 2.60 10.53
C VAL A 121 10.21 2.74 11.79
N ALA A 122 9.55 3.88 11.97
CA ALA A 122 8.58 4.10 13.04
C ALA A 122 7.15 3.92 12.53
N LEU A 123 6.27 3.32 13.34
CA LEU A 123 4.87 3.08 13.01
C LEU A 123 3.96 3.95 13.85
N THR A 124 2.92 4.49 13.22
CA THR A 124 1.85 5.19 13.92
C THR A 124 0.54 5.02 13.15
N GLY A 125 -0.59 5.32 13.79
CA GLY A 125 -1.90 5.28 13.13
C GLY A 125 -2.83 4.20 13.68
N GLY A 126 -3.68 3.63 12.81
CA GLY A 126 -4.77 2.72 13.17
C GLY A 126 -4.39 1.25 13.31
N VAL A 127 -5.39 0.39 13.59
CA VAL A 127 -5.23 -1.05 13.85
C VAL A 127 -4.66 -1.76 12.61
N THR A 128 -3.57 -2.52 12.79
CA THR A 128 -2.90 -3.32 11.74
C THR A 128 -2.55 -4.71 12.28
N ASP A 129 -2.34 -5.71 11.41
CA ASP A 129 -1.63 -6.94 11.77
C ASP A 129 -0.13 -6.61 11.85
N MET A 130 0.43 -6.61 13.06
CA MET A 130 1.82 -6.23 13.28
C MET A 130 2.82 -7.23 12.68
N ARG A 131 2.47 -8.51 12.60
CA ARG A 131 3.36 -9.53 12.03
C ARG A 131 3.56 -9.32 10.54
N VAL A 132 2.49 -8.97 9.84
CA VAL A 132 2.53 -8.64 8.41
C VAL A 132 3.37 -7.39 8.18
N PHE A 133 3.26 -6.41 9.07
CA PHE A 133 4.04 -5.18 8.97
C PHE A 133 5.54 -5.42 9.15
N ASP A 134 5.94 -6.11 10.22
CA ASP A 134 7.37 -6.43 10.44
C ASP A 134 7.94 -7.24 9.27
N THR A 135 7.18 -8.21 8.77
CA THR A 135 7.57 -8.98 7.58
C THR A 135 7.79 -8.07 6.36
N ALA A 136 6.90 -7.09 6.14
CA ALA A 136 7.01 -6.17 5.00
C ALA A 136 8.19 -5.19 5.15
N VAL A 137 8.46 -4.71 6.36
CA VAL A 137 9.64 -3.88 6.67
C VAL A 137 10.93 -4.66 6.47
N GLU A 138 11.00 -5.88 7.00
CA GLU A 138 12.15 -6.76 6.85
C GLU A 138 12.40 -7.12 5.39
N LYS A 139 11.35 -7.46 4.62
CA LYS A 139 11.43 -7.71 3.17
C LYS A 139 11.97 -6.51 2.39
N ALA A 140 11.69 -5.30 2.85
CA ALA A 140 12.19 -4.08 2.23
C ALA A 140 13.62 -3.69 2.71
N GLY A 141 14.19 -4.43 3.66
CA GLY A 141 15.54 -4.21 4.19
C GLY A 141 15.61 -3.28 5.41
N GLY A 142 14.46 -2.99 6.03
CA GLY A 142 14.34 -2.10 7.19
C GLY A 142 14.21 -2.85 8.51
N ILE A 143 14.05 -2.10 9.59
CA ILE A 143 13.69 -2.62 10.91
C ILE A 143 12.71 -1.67 11.62
N THR A 144 11.69 -2.23 12.26
CA THR A 144 10.72 -1.46 13.05
C THR A 144 11.36 -1.02 14.36
N VAL A 145 11.48 0.28 14.62
CA VAL A 145 12.15 0.80 15.83
C VAL A 145 11.19 1.38 16.85
N SER A 146 9.95 1.66 16.42
CA SER A 146 8.93 2.29 17.25
C SER A 146 7.55 1.93 16.71
N ASN A 147 6.60 1.71 17.61
CA ASN A 147 5.25 1.33 17.24
C ASN A 147 4.22 2.06 18.11
N ASP A 148 3.80 3.23 17.65
CA ASP A 148 2.70 4.02 18.19
C ASP A 148 1.38 3.72 17.47
N THR A 149 1.06 2.47 17.17
CA THR A 149 -0.26 2.10 16.61
C THR A 149 -1.24 1.69 17.72
N CYS A 150 -2.50 1.41 17.35
CA CYS A 150 -3.50 0.90 18.29
C CYS A 150 -3.13 -0.46 18.92
N LEU A 151 -2.31 -1.27 18.25
CA LEU A 151 -1.79 -2.53 18.80
C LEU A 151 -0.33 -2.43 19.30
N GLY A 152 0.28 -1.25 19.16
CA GLY A 152 1.63 -0.97 19.65
C GLY A 152 1.64 -0.48 21.09
N ARG A 153 2.48 0.50 21.40
CA ARG A 153 2.70 1.03 22.76
C ARG A 153 1.58 1.92 23.29
N ARG A 154 0.68 2.45 22.44
CA ARG A 154 -0.39 3.38 22.85
C ARG A 154 -1.22 2.90 24.05
N PRO A 155 -1.63 1.62 24.15
CA PRO A 155 -2.36 1.09 25.30
C PRO A 155 -1.51 0.97 26.57
N PHE A 156 -0.23 1.35 26.56
CA PHE A 156 0.70 1.26 27.68
C PHE A 156 1.43 2.59 27.96
N SER A 157 0.97 3.70 27.37
CA SER A 157 1.61 5.01 27.50
C SER A 157 1.59 5.61 28.90
N SER A 158 0.69 5.13 29.76
CA SER A 158 0.53 5.62 31.13
C SER A 158 -0.04 4.54 32.04
N LYS A 159 0.33 4.61 33.32
CA LYS A 159 -0.29 3.84 34.40
C LYS A 159 -1.71 4.35 34.69
N THR A 160 -2.50 3.49 35.29
CA THR A 160 -3.77 3.87 35.94
C THR A 160 -3.47 4.34 37.35
N GLY A 161 -4.09 5.43 37.79
CA GLY A 161 -3.89 5.95 39.13
C GLY A 161 -4.56 5.10 40.20
N ASP A 162 -3.85 4.82 41.29
CA ASP A 162 -4.32 3.91 42.35
C ASP A 162 -5.01 4.64 43.51
N ASN A 163 -4.99 5.98 43.50
CA ASN A 163 -5.52 6.85 44.58
C ASN A 163 -6.97 7.34 44.36
N VAL A 164 -7.62 6.88 43.29
CA VAL A 164 -8.99 7.26 42.91
C VAL A 164 -9.88 6.01 42.94
N GLU A 165 -11.20 6.20 43.06
CA GLU A 165 -12.17 5.12 42.87
C GLU A 165 -11.87 4.34 41.57
N PRO A 166 -11.77 2.99 41.58
CA PRO A 166 -11.20 2.22 40.47
C PRO A 166 -11.88 2.42 39.12
N LEU A 167 -13.21 2.54 39.09
CA LEU A 167 -13.96 2.73 37.84
C LEU A 167 -13.60 4.07 37.20
N MET A 168 -13.61 5.14 38.01
CA MET A 168 -13.19 6.47 37.57
C MET A 168 -11.73 6.50 37.12
N ALA A 169 -10.84 5.82 37.84
CA ALA A 169 -9.42 5.73 37.47
C ALA A 169 -9.22 5.06 36.10
N ILE A 170 -9.92 3.95 35.85
CA ILE A 170 -9.86 3.23 34.56
C ILE A 170 -10.44 4.11 33.45
N ALA A 171 -11.61 4.72 33.66
CA ALA A 171 -12.26 5.57 32.68
C ALA A 171 -11.40 6.80 32.31
N GLU A 172 -10.85 7.48 33.32
CA GLU A 172 -9.98 8.63 33.12
C GLU A 172 -8.72 8.26 32.36
N ARG A 173 -8.12 7.11 32.67
CA ARG A 173 -6.92 6.63 31.98
C ARG A 173 -7.21 6.25 30.52
N LEU A 174 -8.30 5.54 30.25
CA LEU A 174 -8.70 5.16 28.89
C LEU A 174 -8.99 6.39 28.01
N LEU A 175 -9.56 7.45 28.59
CA LEU A 175 -9.91 8.65 27.86
C LEU A 175 -8.81 9.69 27.84
N LYS A 176 -8.24 10.15 28.96
CA LYS A 176 -7.31 11.31 28.99
C LYS A 176 -5.84 10.96 28.89
N TRP A 177 -5.39 9.92 29.59
CA TRP A 177 -3.95 9.68 29.78
C TRP A 177 -3.34 8.73 28.75
N ARG A 178 -4.18 7.97 28.04
CA ARG A 178 -3.79 7.25 26.83
C ARG A 178 -3.43 8.24 25.72
N SER A 179 -2.37 7.95 24.94
CA SER A 179 -2.14 8.61 23.65
C SER A 179 -3.43 8.60 22.82
N PRO A 180 -3.91 9.76 22.33
CA PRO A 180 -5.21 9.84 21.68
C PRO A 180 -5.28 8.92 20.46
N CYS A 181 -6.38 8.17 20.37
CA CYS A 181 -6.79 7.62 19.09
C CYS A 181 -7.06 8.78 18.11
N ALA A 182 -6.86 8.57 16.81
CA ALA A 182 -7.26 9.51 15.76
C ALA A 182 -8.75 9.92 15.87
N ARG A 183 -9.60 9.05 16.46
CA ARG A 183 -10.99 9.37 16.85
C ARG A 183 -11.13 10.64 17.69
N PHE A 184 -10.12 11.00 18.48
CA PHE A 184 -10.15 12.14 19.39
C PHE A 184 -9.13 13.23 19.05
N SER A 185 -8.50 13.15 17.87
CA SER A 185 -7.48 14.12 17.46
C SER A 185 -7.55 14.37 15.96
N GLU A 186 -7.68 15.64 15.58
CA GLU A 186 -7.66 16.06 14.17
C GLU A 186 -6.27 15.95 13.54
N ARG A 187 -5.21 15.89 14.38
CA ARG A 187 -3.81 15.74 13.97
C ARG A 187 -3.07 14.78 14.90
N ILE A 188 -2.19 13.95 14.37
CA ILE A 188 -1.33 13.06 15.16
C ILE A 188 0.13 13.45 14.94
N SER A 189 0.88 13.66 16.03
CA SER A 189 2.33 13.82 15.96
C SER A 189 2.97 12.47 15.66
N ALA A 190 3.70 12.41 14.54
CA ALA A 190 4.34 11.22 14.01
C ALA A 190 5.88 11.29 14.12
N SER A 191 6.40 12.09 15.06
CA SER A 191 7.84 12.33 15.19
C SER A 191 8.49 11.35 16.16
N ASP A 192 9.13 10.33 15.59
CA ASP A 192 10.25 9.66 16.23
C ASP A 192 11.53 10.14 15.52
N GLU A 193 12.29 11.03 16.16
CA GLU A 193 13.48 11.63 15.56
C GLU A 193 14.58 10.59 15.27
N SER A 194 14.51 9.41 15.91
CA SER A 194 15.45 8.31 15.72
C SER A 194 15.13 7.44 14.50
N ALA A 195 14.01 7.68 13.81
CA ALA A 195 13.60 6.94 12.63
C ALA A 195 13.99 7.65 11.33
N ASP A 196 14.36 6.84 10.33
CA ASP A 196 14.61 7.31 8.95
C ASP A 196 13.31 7.61 8.23
N ALA A 197 12.23 6.89 8.58
CA ALA A 197 10.89 7.11 8.06
C ALA A 197 9.81 6.73 9.08
N THR A 198 8.68 7.44 9.03
CA THR A 198 7.48 7.12 9.80
C THR A 198 6.36 6.66 8.87
N VAL A 199 5.80 5.49 9.10
CA VAL A 199 4.63 4.99 8.38
C VAL A 199 3.36 5.26 9.19
N PHE A 200 2.47 6.10 8.64
CA PHE A 200 1.16 6.41 9.18
C PHE A 200 0.09 5.50 8.56
N VAL A 201 -0.34 4.50 9.32
CA VAL A 201 -1.27 3.47 8.86
C VAL A 201 -2.72 3.93 9.01
N VAL A 202 -3.50 3.81 7.92
CA VAL A 202 -4.92 4.15 7.83
C VAL A 202 -5.71 2.90 7.42
N PRO A 203 -6.52 2.33 8.32
CA PRO A 203 -7.43 1.26 7.95
C PRO A 203 -8.52 1.78 7.00
N LYS A 204 -8.70 1.11 5.87
CA LYS A 204 -9.79 1.37 4.94
C LYS A 204 -11.13 1.16 5.66
N PHE A 205 -12.09 2.06 5.40
CA PHE A 205 -13.41 2.09 6.02
C PHE A 205 -13.43 2.46 7.52
N CYS A 206 -12.33 2.97 8.06
CA CYS A 206 -12.37 3.59 9.38
C CYS A 206 -12.66 5.09 9.26
N ASP A 207 -13.90 5.48 9.52
CA ASP A 207 -14.36 6.88 9.50
C ASP A 207 -13.50 7.81 10.37
N PHE A 208 -12.83 7.26 11.38
CA PHE A 208 -11.97 8.00 12.31
C PHE A 208 -10.55 8.27 11.80
N PHE A 209 -10.07 7.52 10.80
CA PHE A 209 -8.72 7.71 10.23
C PHE A 209 -8.73 8.27 8.81
N ASP A 210 -9.88 8.24 8.12
CA ASP A 210 -9.98 8.74 6.75
C ASP A 210 -9.65 10.24 6.65
N PHE A 211 -10.17 11.02 7.61
CA PHE A 211 -10.00 12.48 7.68
C PHE A 211 -8.75 12.95 8.42
N VAL A 212 -8.08 12.07 9.16
CA VAL A 212 -6.90 12.47 9.96
C VAL A 212 -5.67 12.58 9.07
N ARG A 213 -5.02 13.74 9.15
CA ARG A 213 -3.76 14.01 8.45
C ARG A 213 -2.60 13.97 9.46
N PRO A 214 -1.48 13.31 9.15
CA PRO A 214 -0.26 13.47 9.93
C PRO A 214 0.20 14.94 9.85
N LEU A 215 0.94 15.41 10.85
CA LEU A 215 1.66 16.69 10.70
C LEU A 215 2.66 16.55 9.55
N ASP A 216 2.65 17.52 8.63
CA ASP A 216 3.55 17.53 7.47
C ASP A 216 5.01 17.48 7.93
N ASN A 217 5.64 16.34 7.69
CA ASN A 217 7.06 16.11 7.88
C ASN A 217 7.51 15.24 6.69
N GLU A 218 8.60 15.61 6.04
CA GLU A 218 9.13 14.91 4.84
C GLU A 218 9.38 13.42 5.07
N LYS A 219 9.51 13.00 6.34
CA LYS A 219 9.72 11.60 6.74
C LYS A 219 8.42 10.79 6.97
N THR A 220 7.23 11.39 6.88
CA THR A 220 5.96 10.68 7.20
C THR A 220 5.21 10.22 5.95
N TYR A 221 4.83 8.94 5.92
CA TYR A 221 4.21 8.30 4.76
C TYR A 221 2.89 7.64 5.12
N ARG A 222 1.81 8.04 4.44
CA ARG A 222 0.47 7.50 4.68
C ARG A 222 0.29 6.18 3.92
N VAL A 223 -0.08 5.12 4.63
CA VAL A 223 -0.34 3.79 4.08
C VAL A 223 -1.76 3.37 4.39
N GLU A 224 -2.56 3.17 3.35
CA GLU A 224 -3.97 2.77 3.45
C GLU A 224 -4.09 1.24 3.32
N LEU A 225 -4.68 0.55 4.31
CA LEU A 225 -4.74 -0.91 4.36
C LEU A 225 -6.17 -1.46 4.48
N ASP A 226 -6.47 -2.53 3.74
CA ASP A 226 -7.69 -3.31 3.93
C ASP A 226 -7.58 -4.20 5.19
N PHE A 227 -8.61 -4.21 6.04
CA PHE A 227 -8.70 -5.06 7.23
C PHE A 227 -9.65 -6.26 6.97
N PRO A 228 -9.35 -7.52 7.33
CA PRO A 228 -8.15 -8.05 8.00
C PRO A 228 -7.28 -9.01 7.15
N LEU A 229 -7.52 -9.23 5.85
CA LEU A 229 -7.03 -10.48 5.23
C LEU A 229 -6.19 -10.40 3.94
N ASN A 230 -5.97 -9.26 3.28
CA ASN A 230 -5.25 -9.25 1.99
C ASN A 230 -4.52 -7.94 1.69
N SER A 231 -3.42 -7.66 2.41
CA SER A 231 -2.63 -6.43 2.22
C SER A 231 -1.11 -6.61 2.15
N ASP A 232 -0.55 -7.82 2.30
CA ASP A 232 0.92 -8.04 2.31
C ASP A 232 1.63 -7.49 1.05
N GLY A 233 1.06 -7.73 -0.14
CA GLY A 233 1.63 -7.22 -1.39
C GLY A 233 1.60 -5.69 -1.50
N GLN A 234 0.48 -5.05 -1.13
CA GLN A 234 0.34 -3.59 -1.14
C GLN A 234 1.26 -2.95 -0.10
N LEU A 235 1.35 -3.55 1.08
CA LEU A 235 2.19 -3.08 2.16
C LEU A 235 3.67 -3.19 1.80
N THR A 236 4.11 -4.35 1.31
CA THR A 236 5.49 -4.57 0.85
C THR A 236 5.86 -3.59 -0.27
N THR A 237 4.94 -3.29 -1.19
CA THR A 237 5.20 -2.34 -2.29
C THR A 237 5.27 -0.90 -1.79
N ARG A 238 4.39 -0.49 -0.86
CA ARG A 238 4.42 0.85 -0.26
C ARG A 238 5.68 1.07 0.57
N ILE A 239 6.05 0.11 1.41
CA ILE A 239 7.26 0.18 2.23
C ILE A 239 8.51 0.12 1.36
N GLY A 240 8.53 -0.75 0.33
CA GLY A 240 9.64 -0.80 -0.63
C GLY A 240 9.87 0.54 -1.34
N ALA A 241 8.82 1.13 -1.91
CA ALA A 241 8.90 2.42 -2.59
C ALA A 241 9.35 3.56 -1.65
N LEU A 242 8.89 3.51 -0.39
CA LEU A 242 9.36 4.40 0.67
C LEU A 242 10.87 4.24 0.92
N MET A 243 11.33 3.01 1.13
CA MET A 243 12.74 2.75 1.42
C MET A 243 13.66 3.15 0.27
N GLU A 244 13.18 3.00 -0.96
CA GLU A 244 13.87 3.42 -2.18
C GLU A 244 13.98 4.95 -2.31
N LYS A 245 13.00 5.72 -1.81
CA LYS A 245 13.04 7.19 -1.82
C LYS A 245 14.14 7.78 -0.93
N ASN A 246 14.44 7.13 0.20
CA ASN A 246 15.45 7.59 1.17
C ASN A 246 16.88 7.14 0.82
N ASP A 247 17.08 6.47 -0.31
CA ASP A 247 18.38 6.12 -0.85
C ASP A 247 18.80 7.16 -1.91
N SER A 248 19.52 8.19 -1.47
CA SER A 248 20.18 9.14 -2.38
C SER A 248 21.28 8.43 -3.17
N ARG A 249 20.92 7.78 -4.29
CA ARG A 249 21.89 7.10 -5.16
C ARG A 249 22.51 8.11 -6.12
N SER A 250 23.76 8.48 -5.85
CA SER A 250 24.53 9.36 -6.72
C SER A 250 24.90 8.64 -8.02
N VAL A 251 24.73 9.33 -9.14
CA VAL A 251 25.16 8.87 -10.46
C VAL A 251 26.68 9.09 -10.55
N LEU A 252 27.46 8.02 -10.58
CA LEU A 252 28.90 8.08 -10.84
C LEU A 252 29.22 7.51 -12.22
N HIS A 253 30.07 8.22 -12.96
CA HIS A 253 30.64 7.80 -14.22
C HIS A 253 31.86 6.90 -13.95
N THR A 254 31.95 5.76 -14.63
CA THR A 254 33.15 4.91 -14.64
C THR A 254 33.76 4.82 -16.03
N GLU A 255 35.09 4.81 -16.08
CA GLU A 255 35.95 4.77 -17.26
C GLU A 255 36.17 3.36 -17.85
N GLU A 256 36.75 3.36 -19.05
CA GLU A 256 36.70 2.36 -20.12
C GLU A 256 37.51 1.08 -19.91
N GLY A 257 36.93 -0.01 -20.43
CA GLY A 257 37.60 -1.28 -20.71
C GLY A 257 36.57 -2.40 -20.77
N THR A 258 35.93 -2.57 -21.93
CA THR A 258 34.66 -3.31 -22.21
C THR A 258 33.41 -2.45 -22.00
N THR A 259 32.52 -2.38 -23.00
CA THR A 259 31.30 -1.57 -22.92
C THR A 259 30.29 -2.27 -22.01
N VAL A 260 30.28 -1.87 -20.73
CA VAL A 260 29.33 -2.38 -19.74
C VAL A 260 27.96 -1.78 -20.03
N ILE A 261 26.97 -2.65 -20.15
CA ILE A 261 25.56 -2.29 -20.29
C ILE A 261 24.78 -2.80 -19.09
N TYR A 262 23.61 -2.22 -18.85
CA TYR A 262 22.81 -2.48 -17.66
C TYR A 262 21.45 -3.02 -18.06
N ALA A 263 20.96 -3.99 -17.29
CA ALA A 263 19.71 -4.69 -17.58
C ALA A 263 18.61 -4.32 -16.58
N GLY A 264 17.40 -4.23 -17.10
CA GLY A 264 16.18 -4.15 -16.31
C GLY A 264 15.17 -5.19 -16.78
N VAL A 265 14.58 -5.92 -15.85
CA VAL A 265 13.52 -6.89 -16.12
C VAL A 265 12.28 -6.54 -15.31
N ASP A 266 11.22 -6.15 -15.98
CA ASP A 266 9.91 -5.94 -15.37
C ASP A 266 9.04 -7.18 -15.60
N SER A 267 8.86 -7.98 -14.55
CA SER A 267 8.06 -9.19 -14.59
C SER A 267 6.63 -8.91 -14.15
N GLY A 268 5.81 -8.38 -15.06
CA GLY A 268 4.39 -8.11 -14.83
C GLY A 268 3.50 -9.37 -14.93
N SER A 269 2.23 -9.21 -14.54
CA SER A 269 1.22 -10.29 -14.56
C SER A 269 0.81 -10.74 -15.96
N THR A 270 0.91 -9.84 -16.95
CA THR A 270 0.47 -10.08 -18.33
C THR A 270 1.66 -10.09 -19.30
N THR A 271 2.63 -9.21 -19.07
CA THR A 271 3.82 -9.08 -19.89
C THR A 271 5.07 -9.05 -19.03
N THR A 272 6.15 -9.61 -19.55
CA THR A 272 7.50 -9.47 -19.01
C THR A 272 8.30 -8.61 -20.00
N ASN A 273 8.87 -7.51 -19.52
CA ASN A 273 9.61 -6.54 -20.31
C ASN A 273 11.09 -6.60 -19.94
N GLY A 274 11.97 -6.61 -20.94
CA GLY A 274 13.41 -6.63 -20.77
C GLY A 274 14.02 -5.47 -21.51
N VAL A 275 14.91 -4.73 -20.84
CA VAL A 275 15.59 -3.56 -21.40
C VAL A 275 17.08 -3.63 -21.10
N LEU A 276 17.91 -3.33 -22.10
CA LEU A 276 19.33 -3.05 -21.93
C LEU A 276 19.61 -1.60 -22.25
N ILE A 277 20.41 -0.95 -21.41
CA ILE A 277 20.87 0.43 -21.61
C ILE A 277 22.40 0.51 -21.58
N ASP A 278 22.96 1.46 -22.34
CA ASP A 278 24.37 1.79 -22.25
C ASP A 278 24.70 2.68 -21.03
N GLY A 279 25.98 2.97 -20.81
CA GLY A 279 26.42 3.85 -19.72
C GLY A 279 25.87 5.29 -19.79
N LYS A 280 25.37 5.72 -20.95
CA LYS A 280 24.70 7.03 -21.13
C LYS A 280 23.20 6.96 -20.85
N GLY A 281 22.64 5.78 -20.57
CA GLY A 281 21.21 5.59 -20.33
C GLY A 281 20.39 5.39 -21.60
N ARG A 282 21.03 5.21 -22.76
CA ARG A 282 20.34 4.98 -24.03
C ARG A 282 19.94 3.52 -24.15
N ILE A 283 18.71 3.26 -24.57
CA ILE A 283 18.20 1.92 -24.80
C ILE A 283 18.91 1.33 -26.03
N VAL A 284 19.57 0.18 -25.83
CA VAL A 284 20.23 -0.58 -26.92
C VAL A 284 19.47 -1.86 -27.28
N PHE A 285 18.59 -2.31 -26.39
CA PHE A 285 17.69 -3.42 -26.61
C PHE A 285 16.44 -3.23 -25.75
N SER A 286 15.27 -3.55 -26.30
CA SER A 286 14.04 -3.67 -25.55
C SER A 286 13.18 -4.76 -26.15
N LYS A 287 12.58 -5.60 -25.30
CA LYS A 287 11.64 -6.62 -25.75
C LYS A 287 10.56 -6.86 -24.71
N THR A 288 9.33 -6.99 -25.20
CA THR A 288 8.15 -7.35 -24.41
C THR A 288 7.68 -8.72 -24.84
N VAL A 289 7.48 -9.61 -23.88
CA VAL A 289 6.94 -10.95 -24.11
C VAL A 289 5.74 -11.19 -23.20
N ARG A 290 4.80 -12.04 -23.61
CA ARG A 290 3.67 -12.42 -22.76
C ARG A 290 4.17 -13.25 -21.57
N THR A 291 3.77 -12.88 -20.36
CA THR A 291 4.10 -13.64 -19.15
C THR A 291 3.40 -15.00 -19.21
N GLY A 292 4.20 -16.07 -19.21
CA GLY A 292 3.67 -17.44 -19.16
C GLY A 292 3.16 -17.82 -17.77
N ILE A 293 2.67 -19.07 -17.64
CA ILE A 293 2.17 -19.63 -16.37
C ILE A 293 3.19 -19.47 -15.23
N ARG A 294 4.49 -19.61 -15.55
CA ARG A 294 5.59 -19.34 -14.63
C ARG A 294 6.33 -18.08 -15.09
N ALA A 295 6.12 -16.98 -14.36
CA ALA A 295 6.76 -15.71 -14.64
C ALA A 295 8.30 -15.81 -14.60
N SER A 296 8.85 -16.58 -13.66
CA SER A 296 10.29 -16.86 -13.54
C SER A 296 10.89 -17.37 -14.86
N ASN A 297 10.28 -18.37 -15.47
CA ASN A 297 10.76 -18.97 -16.71
C ASN A 297 10.76 -17.95 -17.86
N THR A 298 9.74 -17.08 -17.90
CA THR A 298 9.63 -16.04 -18.93
C THR A 298 10.73 -14.99 -18.75
N ALA A 299 10.96 -14.56 -17.51
CA ALA A 299 12.02 -13.63 -17.16
C ALA A 299 13.42 -14.20 -17.43
N GLU A 300 13.66 -15.47 -17.09
CA GLU A 300 14.94 -16.15 -17.34
C GLU A 300 15.22 -16.32 -18.84
N ALA A 301 14.21 -16.72 -19.63
CA ALA A 301 14.35 -16.81 -21.08
C ALA A 301 14.67 -15.44 -21.70
N LEU A 302 14.01 -14.38 -21.23
CA LEU A 302 14.28 -13.02 -21.68
C LEU A 302 15.68 -12.55 -21.28
N MET A 303 16.14 -12.90 -20.08
CA MET A 303 17.50 -12.61 -19.62
C MET A 303 18.56 -13.34 -20.45
N GLN A 304 18.30 -14.60 -20.84
CA GLN A 304 19.18 -15.35 -21.73
C GLN A 304 19.30 -14.67 -23.09
N GLU A 305 18.18 -14.25 -23.68
CA GLU A 305 18.18 -13.53 -24.96
C GLU A 305 18.93 -12.19 -24.88
N MET A 306 18.71 -11.42 -23.81
CA MET A 306 19.47 -10.19 -23.55
C MET A 306 20.98 -10.47 -23.41
N THR A 307 21.35 -11.56 -22.72
CA THR A 307 22.76 -11.97 -22.55
C THR A 307 23.38 -12.37 -23.89
N GLU A 308 22.66 -13.09 -24.73
CA GLU A 308 23.12 -13.46 -26.08
C GLU A 308 23.27 -12.24 -26.98
N PHE A 309 22.29 -11.32 -26.96
CA PHE A 309 22.36 -10.05 -27.68
C PHE A 309 23.59 -9.24 -27.23
N SER A 310 23.83 -9.16 -25.92
CA SER A 310 24.97 -8.46 -25.34
C SER A 310 26.29 -9.04 -25.85
N ARG A 311 26.47 -10.37 -25.72
CA ARG A 311 27.68 -11.09 -26.16
C ARG A 311 27.93 -10.93 -27.66
N LYS A 312 26.89 -11.05 -28.50
CA LYS A 312 27.01 -10.88 -29.96
C LYS A 312 27.48 -9.47 -30.36
N ASN A 313 27.17 -8.47 -29.54
CA ASN A 313 27.56 -7.08 -29.78
C ASN A 313 28.82 -6.67 -28.99
N GLY A 314 29.56 -7.63 -28.40
CA GLY A 314 30.78 -7.33 -27.63
C GLY A 314 30.56 -6.61 -26.30
N ASN A 315 29.33 -6.61 -25.79
CA ASN A 315 28.94 -5.98 -24.53
C ASN A 315 28.85 -7.00 -23.39
N GLN A 316 29.08 -6.55 -22.17
CA GLN A 316 28.83 -7.33 -20.95
C GLN A 316 27.72 -6.67 -20.12
N ILE A 317 26.78 -7.47 -19.63
CA ILE A 317 25.79 -6.98 -18.67
C ILE A 317 26.46 -6.88 -17.30
N GLY A 318 26.60 -5.65 -16.78
CA GLY A 318 27.24 -5.40 -15.49
C GLY A 318 26.31 -5.71 -14.31
N LYS A 319 25.13 -5.07 -14.29
CA LYS A 319 24.11 -5.26 -13.25
C LYS A 319 22.73 -5.44 -13.88
N CYS A 320 21.91 -6.27 -13.25
CA CYS A 320 20.50 -6.46 -13.61
C CYS A 320 19.62 -6.13 -12.41
N ILE A 321 18.57 -5.32 -12.61
CA ILE A 321 17.55 -5.09 -11.59
C ILE A 321 16.21 -5.64 -12.08
N SER A 322 15.50 -6.31 -11.18
CA SER A 322 14.15 -6.79 -11.46
C SER A 322 13.09 -5.92 -10.79
N THR A 323 11.96 -5.79 -11.46
CA THR A 323 10.79 -5.06 -11.00
C THR A 323 9.49 -5.75 -11.43
N GLY A 324 8.35 -5.13 -11.15
CA GLY A 324 7.02 -5.70 -11.37
C GLY A 324 6.57 -6.64 -10.26
N TYR A 325 5.38 -7.22 -10.45
CA TYR A 325 4.75 -8.15 -9.53
C TYR A 325 5.63 -9.38 -9.26
N GLY A 326 6.24 -9.92 -10.31
CA GLY A 326 7.09 -11.11 -10.28
C GLY A 326 8.57 -10.85 -9.96
N ARG A 327 8.96 -9.64 -9.53
CA ARG A 327 10.39 -9.29 -9.30
C ARG A 327 11.14 -10.27 -8.41
N LEU A 328 10.48 -10.80 -7.38
CA LEU A 328 11.08 -11.76 -6.45
C LEU A 328 11.39 -13.13 -7.10
N LEU A 329 10.82 -13.40 -8.27
CA LEU A 329 10.97 -14.63 -9.02
C LEU A 329 12.10 -14.57 -10.06
N VAL A 330 12.73 -13.41 -10.24
CA VAL A 330 13.83 -13.21 -11.20
C VAL A 330 15.15 -13.49 -10.51
N SER A 331 15.56 -14.76 -10.51
CA SER A 331 16.76 -15.27 -9.83
C SER A 331 18.06 -14.61 -10.33
N SER A 332 18.11 -14.24 -11.60
CA SER A 332 19.28 -13.63 -12.25
C SER A 332 19.48 -12.15 -11.94
N ALA A 333 18.55 -11.50 -11.24
CA ALA A 333 18.65 -10.08 -10.92
C ALA A 333 19.56 -9.85 -9.72
N SER A 334 20.49 -8.90 -9.87
CA SER A 334 21.41 -8.47 -8.81
C SER A 334 20.67 -7.77 -7.66
N ASP A 335 19.56 -7.10 -7.97
CA ASP A 335 18.73 -6.40 -7.00
C ASP A 335 17.25 -6.37 -7.43
N LYS A 336 16.35 -6.01 -6.51
CA LYS A 336 14.90 -5.89 -6.76
C LYS A 336 14.41 -4.52 -6.33
N ILE A 337 13.70 -3.83 -7.22
CA ILE A 337 13.13 -2.50 -6.95
C ILE A 337 11.65 -2.51 -7.29
N THR A 338 10.83 -1.77 -6.54
CA THR A 338 9.40 -1.67 -6.81
C THR A 338 9.11 -1.07 -8.20
N GLU A 339 8.01 -1.51 -8.81
CA GLU A 339 7.58 -0.98 -10.11
C GLU A 339 7.20 0.50 -10.03
N ILE A 340 6.76 0.97 -8.87
CA ILE A 340 6.45 2.37 -8.61
C ILE A 340 7.69 3.23 -8.83
N SER A 341 8.79 2.89 -8.15
CA SER A 341 10.05 3.61 -8.27
C SER A 341 10.67 3.44 -9.65
N CYS A 342 10.55 2.26 -10.26
CA CYS A 342 11.06 2.04 -11.61
C CYS A 342 10.30 2.86 -12.67
N HIS A 343 8.97 2.87 -12.65
CA HIS A 343 8.19 3.74 -13.54
C HIS A 343 8.53 5.21 -13.30
N ALA A 344 8.64 5.65 -12.04
CA ALA A 344 9.07 7.01 -11.70
C ALA A 344 10.42 7.36 -12.32
N ARG A 345 11.45 6.53 -12.09
CA ARG A 345 12.81 6.75 -12.60
C ARG A 345 12.87 6.76 -14.12
N GLY A 346 12.18 5.82 -14.77
CA GLY A 346 12.15 5.67 -16.22
C GLY A 346 11.45 6.85 -16.89
N VAL A 347 10.28 7.25 -16.38
CA VAL A 347 9.53 8.39 -16.89
C VAL A 347 10.32 9.69 -16.69
N PHE A 348 10.89 9.91 -15.51
CA PHE A 348 11.59 11.15 -15.20
C PHE A 348 12.88 11.35 -16.03
N GLU A 349 13.54 10.27 -16.47
CA GLU A 349 14.66 10.37 -17.41
C GLU A 349 14.24 10.89 -18.79
N LEU A 350 13.02 10.56 -19.25
CA LEU A 350 12.48 11.00 -20.54
C LEU A 350 11.74 12.34 -20.46
N PHE A 351 11.05 12.59 -19.34
CA PHE A 351 10.20 13.75 -19.09
C PHE A 351 10.52 14.34 -17.70
N PRO A 352 11.61 15.12 -17.54
CA PRO A 352 12.02 15.70 -16.25
C PRO A 352 10.98 16.65 -15.63
N GLU A 353 10.07 17.16 -16.44
CA GLU A 353 8.94 17.99 -16.01
C GLU A 353 7.79 17.19 -15.40
N ALA A 354 7.77 15.86 -15.53
CA ALA A 354 6.67 15.03 -15.07
C ALA A 354 6.39 15.22 -13.56
N ARG A 355 5.11 15.35 -13.21
CA ARG A 355 4.61 15.35 -11.82
C ARG A 355 3.61 14.25 -11.56
N GLY A 356 2.95 13.75 -12.59
CA GLY A 356 2.02 12.63 -12.52
C GLY A 356 2.42 11.53 -13.49
N ILE A 357 2.28 10.28 -13.06
CA ILE A 357 2.34 9.11 -13.93
C ILE A 357 1.04 8.35 -13.76
N ILE A 358 0.44 7.93 -14.86
CA ILE A 358 -0.56 6.89 -14.88
C ILE A 358 0.06 5.67 -15.55
N ASP A 359 -0.03 4.52 -14.91
CA ASP A 359 0.40 3.24 -15.47
C ASP A 359 -0.82 2.32 -15.52
N ILE A 360 -1.20 1.86 -16.72
CA ILE A 360 -2.30 0.90 -16.85
C ILE A 360 -1.76 -0.37 -17.50
N GLY A 361 -1.57 -1.38 -16.67
CA GLY A 361 -1.17 -2.73 -17.06
C GLY A 361 -2.37 -3.61 -17.41
N GLY A 362 -2.10 -4.92 -17.53
CA GLY A 362 -3.15 -5.90 -17.84
C GLY A 362 -4.08 -6.18 -16.67
N GLN A 363 -3.58 -6.29 -15.44
CA GLN A 363 -4.39 -6.66 -14.27
C GLN A 363 -4.51 -5.58 -13.20
N ASP A 364 -3.68 -4.54 -13.27
CA ASP A 364 -3.68 -3.43 -12.33
C ASP A 364 -3.53 -2.09 -13.05
N SER A 365 -3.80 -1.02 -12.31
CA SER A 365 -3.60 0.36 -12.74
C SER A 365 -3.11 1.20 -11.57
N LYS A 366 -2.28 2.20 -11.86
CA LYS A 366 -1.57 2.99 -10.87
C LYS A 366 -1.58 4.46 -11.25
N VAL A 367 -1.61 5.31 -10.25
CA VAL A 367 -1.32 6.74 -10.38
C VAL A 367 -0.21 7.07 -9.40
N ILE A 368 0.85 7.70 -9.87
CA ILE A 368 2.05 8.04 -9.09
C ILE A 368 2.23 9.55 -9.16
N ARG A 369 2.43 10.18 -8.00
CA ARG A 369 2.78 11.60 -7.87
C ARG A 369 4.27 11.73 -7.62
N LEU A 370 4.93 12.60 -8.37
CA LEU A 370 6.35 12.89 -8.27
C LEU A 370 6.59 14.30 -7.74
N ASN A 371 7.67 14.46 -6.97
CA ASN A 371 8.19 15.78 -6.61
C ASN A 371 9.02 16.39 -7.76
N SER A 372 9.60 17.57 -7.54
CA SER A 372 10.44 18.26 -8.53
C SER A 372 11.73 17.54 -8.91
N GLU A 373 12.16 16.57 -8.11
CA GLU A 373 13.39 15.78 -8.29
C GLU A 373 13.11 14.41 -8.93
N GLY A 374 11.84 14.10 -9.23
CA GLY A 374 11.43 12.81 -9.78
C GLY A 374 11.22 11.70 -8.75
N ASN A 375 11.29 12.03 -7.46
CA ASN A 375 11.04 11.10 -6.36
C ASN A 375 9.53 10.92 -6.12
N VAL A 376 9.12 9.72 -5.74
CA VAL A 376 7.71 9.38 -5.48
C VAL A 376 7.21 10.08 -4.21
N GLU A 377 6.25 10.99 -4.32
CA GLU A 377 5.61 11.62 -3.16
C GLU A 377 4.51 10.74 -2.58
N ASP A 378 3.62 10.26 -3.43
CA ASP A 378 2.47 9.42 -3.07
C ASP A 378 2.00 8.63 -4.30
N PHE A 379 1.22 7.58 -4.09
CA PHE A 379 0.63 6.80 -5.17
C PHE A 379 -0.70 6.13 -4.77
N ALA A 380 -1.50 5.87 -5.79
CA ALA A 380 -2.76 5.14 -5.73
C ALA A 380 -2.68 3.95 -6.68
N MET A 381 -3.20 2.79 -6.27
CA MET A 381 -3.21 1.59 -7.11
C MET A 381 -4.54 0.85 -6.99
N ASN A 382 -4.94 0.25 -8.09
CA ASN A 382 -6.06 -0.69 -8.19
C ASN A 382 -5.53 -2.01 -8.73
N ASP A 383 -5.40 -3.00 -7.85
CA ASP A 383 -4.83 -4.34 -8.08
C ASP A 383 -5.83 -5.48 -7.80
N LYS A 384 -6.99 -5.16 -7.22
CA LYS A 384 -8.03 -6.13 -6.84
C LYS A 384 -9.18 -6.22 -7.85
N CYS A 385 -9.27 -5.27 -8.77
CA CYS A 385 -10.40 -5.14 -9.67
C CYS A 385 -9.93 -4.97 -11.11
N ALA A 386 -10.46 -5.77 -12.02
CA ALA A 386 -10.20 -5.63 -13.45
C ALA A 386 -10.75 -4.32 -14.03
N ALA A 387 -11.70 -3.67 -13.35
CA ALA A 387 -12.22 -2.37 -13.75
C ALA A 387 -11.09 -1.33 -13.83
N GLY A 388 -10.92 -0.73 -15.01
CA GLY A 388 -9.85 0.26 -15.25
C GLY A 388 -8.49 -0.32 -15.65
N THR A 389 -8.43 -1.60 -16.06
CA THR A 389 -7.19 -2.27 -16.50
C THR A 389 -7.32 -2.84 -17.91
N GLY A 390 -6.21 -3.34 -18.48
CA GLY A 390 -6.22 -4.01 -19.78
C GLY A 390 -7.15 -5.23 -19.82
N ARG A 391 -7.34 -5.95 -18.71
CA ARG A 391 -8.24 -7.10 -18.63
C ARG A 391 -9.69 -6.71 -18.87
N PHE A 392 -10.11 -5.54 -18.40
CA PHE A 392 -11.45 -5.03 -18.74
C PHE A 392 -11.58 -4.84 -20.25
N LEU A 393 -10.58 -4.24 -20.91
CA LEU A 393 -10.59 -4.05 -22.37
C LEU A 393 -10.66 -5.38 -23.12
N GLU A 394 -9.90 -6.38 -22.70
CA GLU A 394 -9.92 -7.72 -23.32
C GLU A 394 -11.30 -8.38 -23.21
N VAL A 395 -11.93 -8.33 -22.03
CA VAL A 395 -13.27 -8.91 -21.83
C VAL A 395 -14.30 -8.17 -22.68
N MET A 396 -14.29 -6.84 -22.69
CA MET A 396 -15.25 -6.06 -23.46
C MET A 396 -15.06 -6.21 -24.97
N ALA A 397 -13.81 -6.24 -25.45
CA ALA A 397 -13.52 -6.50 -26.85
C ALA A 397 -14.04 -7.88 -27.26
N SER A 398 -13.83 -8.91 -26.41
CA SER A 398 -14.37 -10.24 -26.65
C SER A 398 -15.90 -10.26 -26.68
N ALA A 399 -16.58 -9.54 -25.79
CA ALA A 399 -18.04 -9.44 -25.77
C ALA A 399 -18.62 -8.76 -27.02
N LEU A 400 -17.83 -7.89 -27.65
CA LEU A 400 -18.15 -7.23 -28.92
C LEU A 400 -17.67 -8.03 -30.15
N GLU A 401 -17.04 -9.19 -29.96
CA GLU A 401 -16.39 -9.98 -31.02
C GLU A 401 -15.33 -9.20 -31.81
N LEU A 402 -14.56 -8.37 -31.08
CA LEU A 402 -13.47 -7.54 -31.60
C LEU A 402 -12.16 -7.85 -30.89
N ASP A 403 -11.06 -7.41 -31.51
CA ASP A 403 -9.82 -7.15 -30.78
C ASP A 403 -9.80 -5.70 -30.24
N THR A 404 -8.85 -5.42 -29.34
CA THR A 404 -8.77 -4.12 -28.65
C THR A 404 -8.39 -2.96 -29.58
N GLU A 405 -7.70 -3.23 -30.69
CA GLU A 405 -7.28 -2.24 -31.68
C GLU A 405 -8.45 -1.83 -32.58
N LYS A 406 -9.23 -2.81 -33.04
CA LYS A 406 -10.46 -2.61 -33.81
C LYS A 406 -11.53 -1.94 -32.97
N MET A 407 -11.69 -2.33 -31.71
CA MET A 407 -12.56 -1.63 -30.75
C MET A 407 -12.15 -0.15 -30.60
N SER A 408 -10.85 0.12 -30.47
CA SER A 408 -10.32 1.51 -30.42
C SER A 408 -10.60 2.29 -31.70
N SER A 409 -10.48 1.65 -32.87
CA SER A 409 -10.68 2.27 -34.17
C SER A 409 -12.15 2.60 -34.42
N LEU A 410 -13.06 1.72 -34.00
CA LEU A 410 -14.50 1.91 -34.13
C LEU A 410 -15.01 3.01 -33.20
N ALA A 411 -14.53 3.10 -31.96
CA ALA A 411 -14.96 4.13 -31.01
C ALA A 411 -14.80 5.57 -31.54
N ARG A 412 -13.81 5.81 -32.41
CA ARG A 412 -13.60 7.13 -33.06
C ARG A 412 -14.73 7.54 -34.00
N LYS A 413 -15.57 6.60 -34.43
CA LYS A 413 -16.73 6.82 -35.29
C LYS A 413 -18.00 7.06 -34.49
N SER A 414 -17.92 7.04 -33.15
CA SER A 414 -19.07 7.26 -32.27
C SER A 414 -19.74 8.59 -32.58
N LYS A 415 -21.07 8.56 -32.61
CA LYS A 415 -21.95 9.72 -32.83
C LYS A 415 -22.92 9.95 -31.67
N LYS A 416 -23.07 8.96 -30.80
CA LYS A 416 -23.97 8.97 -29.65
C LYS A 416 -23.18 8.70 -28.39
N ASP A 417 -23.42 9.52 -27.37
CA ASP A 417 -22.84 9.29 -26.05
C ASP A 417 -23.63 8.21 -25.31
N ILE A 418 -23.02 7.02 -25.16
CA ILE A 418 -23.55 5.94 -24.35
C ILE A 418 -22.81 5.92 -23.01
N SER A 419 -23.56 6.09 -21.92
CA SER A 419 -23.01 5.94 -20.58
C SER A 419 -23.16 4.49 -20.12
N ILE A 420 -22.03 3.84 -19.86
CA ILE A 420 -22.00 2.54 -19.17
C ILE A 420 -22.16 2.79 -17.67
N SER A 421 -23.23 2.24 -17.09
CA SER A 421 -23.61 2.46 -15.70
C SER A 421 -22.75 1.65 -14.72
N SER A 422 -22.32 0.45 -15.12
CA SER A 422 -21.56 -0.46 -14.27
C SER A 422 -20.08 -0.47 -14.60
N VAL A 423 -19.23 -0.20 -13.61
CA VAL A 423 -17.76 -0.31 -13.77
C VAL A 423 -17.25 -1.73 -13.48
N CYS A 424 -18.02 -2.55 -12.75
CA CYS A 424 -17.70 -3.95 -12.52
C CYS A 424 -17.70 -4.70 -13.85
N THR A 425 -16.57 -5.32 -14.21
CA THR A 425 -16.38 -6.00 -15.51
C THR A 425 -17.51 -6.99 -15.83
N VAL A 426 -17.99 -7.76 -14.86
CA VAL A 426 -19.05 -8.75 -15.07
C VAL A 426 -20.39 -8.08 -15.42
N PHE A 427 -20.74 -7.00 -14.72
CA PHE A 427 -21.97 -6.27 -14.99
C PHE A 427 -21.87 -5.41 -16.26
N ALA A 428 -20.70 -4.84 -16.52
CA ALA A 428 -20.41 -4.11 -17.75
C ALA A 428 -20.57 -5.02 -18.99
N GLU A 429 -20.12 -6.28 -18.91
CA GLU A 429 -20.30 -7.26 -19.99
C GLU A 429 -21.79 -7.52 -20.26
N SER A 430 -22.58 -7.69 -19.20
CA SER A 430 -24.03 -7.90 -19.29
C SER A 430 -24.76 -6.67 -19.87
N GLU A 431 -24.31 -5.47 -19.48
CA GLU A 431 -24.81 -4.19 -19.99
C GLU A 431 -24.47 -4.03 -21.48
N VAL A 432 -23.25 -4.37 -21.91
CA VAL A 432 -22.82 -4.37 -23.32
C VAL A 432 -23.69 -5.28 -24.17
N VAL A 433 -23.94 -6.53 -23.73
CA VAL A 433 -24.83 -7.47 -24.44
C VAL A 433 -26.24 -6.91 -24.56
N SER A 434 -26.73 -6.25 -23.51
CA SER A 434 -28.06 -5.61 -23.52
C SER A 434 -28.13 -4.44 -24.51
N LEU A 435 -27.10 -3.59 -24.56
CA LEU A 435 -27.00 -2.48 -25.51
C LEU A 435 -26.98 -2.97 -26.97
N ILE A 436 -26.25 -4.05 -27.25
CA ILE A 436 -26.28 -4.70 -28.56
C ILE A 436 -27.70 -5.18 -28.89
N GLY A 437 -28.37 -5.84 -27.95
CA GLY A 437 -29.75 -6.30 -28.13
C GLY A 437 -30.77 -5.19 -28.37
N MET A 438 -30.50 -3.97 -27.89
CA MET A 438 -31.29 -2.77 -28.15
C MET A 438 -30.94 -2.08 -29.49
N GLY A 439 -29.96 -2.60 -30.24
CA GLY A 439 -29.55 -2.07 -31.53
C GLY A 439 -28.62 -0.86 -31.45
N GLU A 440 -27.97 -0.63 -30.31
CA GLU A 440 -26.96 0.43 -30.18
C GLU A 440 -25.71 0.13 -31.02
N GLY A 441 -25.11 1.18 -31.59
CA GLY A 441 -23.92 1.04 -32.43
C GLY A 441 -22.70 0.57 -31.64
N ILE A 442 -21.94 -0.37 -32.19
CA ILE A 442 -20.71 -0.90 -31.56
C ILE A 442 -19.69 0.23 -31.35
N GLU A 443 -19.62 1.21 -32.26
CA GLU A 443 -18.81 2.42 -32.14
C GLU A 443 -19.15 3.23 -30.87
N ASP A 444 -20.44 3.39 -30.57
CA ASP A 444 -20.93 4.18 -29.44
C ASP A 444 -20.71 3.44 -28.12
N ILE A 445 -20.98 2.12 -28.11
CA ILE A 445 -20.70 1.25 -26.95
C ILE A 445 -19.20 1.28 -26.64
N SER A 446 -18.34 1.14 -27.66
CA SER A 446 -16.88 1.15 -27.50
C SER A 446 -16.38 2.47 -26.90
N ALA A 447 -16.91 3.61 -27.37
CA ALA A 447 -16.59 4.92 -26.79
C ALA A 447 -17.04 5.04 -25.33
N GLY A 448 -18.22 4.54 -24.99
CA GLY A 448 -18.73 4.48 -23.61
C GLY A 448 -17.84 3.66 -22.68
N LEU A 449 -17.33 2.52 -23.15
CA LEU A 449 -16.41 1.67 -22.39
C LEU A 449 -15.06 2.34 -22.11
N PHE A 450 -14.49 3.05 -23.09
CA PHE A 450 -13.26 3.83 -22.85
C PHE A 450 -13.47 4.95 -21.84
N LYS A 451 -14.62 5.64 -21.89
CA LYS A 451 -14.99 6.64 -20.87
C LYS A 451 -15.12 6.02 -19.48
N ALA A 452 -15.63 4.80 -19.35
CA ALA A 452 -15.75 4.11 -18.06
C ALA A 452 -14.37 3.83 -17.42
N ILE A 453 -13.39 3.39 -18.23
CA ILE A 453 -11.99 3.22 -17.78
C ILE A 453 -11.40 4.57 -17.35
N ALA A 454 -11.52 5.59 -18.19
CA ALA A 454 -10.99 6.93 -17.89
C ALA A 454 -11.58 7.48 -16.57
N LYS A 455 -12.89 7.30 -16.32
CA LYS A 455 -13.54 7.70 -15.06
C LYS A 455 -12.95 6.96 -13.86
N ARG A 456 -12.72 5.65 -13.97
CA ARG A 456 -12.15 4.84 -12.88
C ARG A 456 -10.74 5.31 -12.52
N VAL A 457 -9.89 5.52 -13.51
CA VAL A 457 -8.52 6.02 -13.32
C VAL A 457 -8.53 7.47 -12.84
N GLY A 458 -9.46 8.29 -13.35
CA GLY A 458 -9.66 9.68 -12.95
C GLY A 458 -9.99 9.89 -11.47
N ALA A 459 -10.67 8.92 -10.85
CA ALA A 459 -10.90 8.94 -9.40
C ALA A 459 -9.58 8.80 -8.61
N MET A 460 -8.69 7.90 -9.02
CA MET A 460 -7.36 7.77 -8.41
C MET A 460 -6.48 8.98 -8.67
N TYR A 461 -6.55 9.53 -9.88
CA TYR A 461 -5.82 10.74 -10.27
C TYR A 461 -6.24 11.97 -9.46
N SER A 462 -7.54 12.21 -9.34
CA SER A 462 -8.09 13.29 -8.51
C SER A 462 -7.69 13.14 -7.04
N ARG A 463 -7.65 11.91 -6.51
CA ARG A 463 -7.27 11.63 -5.12
C ARG A 463 -5.85 12.09 -4.79
N LEU A 464 -4.94 12.03 -5.76
CA LEU A 464 -3.56 12.50 -5.61
C LEU A 464 -3.38 13.99 -5.97
N GLY A 465 -4.49 14.74 -6.04
CA GLY A 465 -4.46 16.16 -6.35
C GLY A 465 -4.12 16.47 -7.81
N SER A 466 -4.49 15.58 -8.74
CA SER A 466 -4.38 15.77 -10.18
C SER A 466 -3.02 16.31 -10.66
N PRO A 467 -1.91 15.60 -10.39
CA PRO A 467 -0.57 16.11 -10.67
C PRO A 467 -0.30 16.26 -12.17
N THR A 468 0.23 17.41 -12.58
CA THR A 468 0.59 17.75 -13.96
C THR A 468 1.98 18.41 -14.02
N PRO A 469 2.76 18.25 -15.11
CA PRO A 469 2.53 17.43 -16.32
C PRO A 469 2.33 15.94 -16.07
N LEU A 470 1.45 15.32 -16.86
CA LEU A 470 1.00 13.93 -16.69
C LEU A 470 1.55 13.03 -17.80
N VAL A 471 2.16 11.92 -17.42
CA VAL A 471 2.68 10.90 -18.34
C VAL A 471 1.86 9.62 -18.24
N PHE A 472 1.52 9.00 -19.38
CA PHE A 472 0.77 7.74 -19.41
C PHE A 472 1.65 6.59 -19.95
N THR A 473 1.84 5.57 -19.13
CA THR A 473 2.65 4.37 -19.39
C THR A 473 1.82 3.08 -19.30
N GLY A 474 2.48 1.94 -19.56
CA GLY A 474 1.86 0.62 -19.53
C GLY A 474 1.27 0.23 -20.88
N GLY A 475 0.95 -1.05 -21.06
CA GLY A 475 0.50 -1.57 -22.36
C GLY A 475 -0.79 -0.92 -22.87
N VAL A 476 -1.68 -0.49 -21.97
CA VAL A 476 -2.94 0.17 -22.35
C VAL A 476 -2.72 1.58 -22.90
N ALA A 477 -1.56 2.22 -22.65
CA ALA A 477 -1.23 3.51 -23.25
C ALA A 477 -1.10 3.45 -24.79
N ARG A 478 -0.94 2.25 -25.37
CA ARG A 478 -1.01 2.04 -26.83
C ARG A 478 -2.44 2.15 -27.38
N ASN A 479 -3.46 1.98 -26.55
CA ASN A 479 -4.85 2.04 -26.98
C ASN A 479 -5.30 3.49 -27.13
N ALA A 480 -5.37 3.96 -28.37
CA ALA A 480 -5.67 5.36 -28.63
C ALA A 480 -7.09 5.79 -28.20
N GLY A 481 -8.05 4.86 -28.10
CA GLY A 481 -9.38 5.11 -27.58
C GLY A 481 -9.37 5.46 -26.09
N VAL A 482 -8.55 4.75 -25.30
CA VAL A 482 -8.33 5.06 -23.88
C VAL A 482 -7.62 6.40 -23.72
N VAL A 483 -6.56 6.63 -24.51
CA VAL A 483 -5.82 7.91 -24.48
C VAL A 483 -6.74 9.09 -24.73
N GLU A 484 -7.59 9.01 -25.77
CA GLU A 484 -8.53 10.08 -26.11
C GLU A 484 -9.58 10.28 -25.00
N ALA A 485 -10.13 9.20 -24.46
CA ALA A 485 -11.08 9.26 -23.35
C ALA A 485 -10.47 9.92 -22.10
N MET A 486 -9.20 9.63 -21.80
CA MET A 486 -8.48 10.26 -20.70
C MET A 486 -8.21 11.75 -20.96
N LYS A 487 -7.76 12.12 -22.16
CA LYS A 487 -7.54 13.53 -22.55
C LYS A 487 -8.82 14.35 -22.41
N MET A 488 -9.94 13.84 -22.93
CA MET A 488 -11.25 14.49 -22.82
C MET A 488 -11.69 14.67 -21.36
N LEU A 489 -11.48 13.66 -20.52
CA LEU A 489 -11.94 13.69 -19.14
C LEU A 489 -11.06 14.58 -18.24
N PHE A 490 -9.74 14.49 -18.39
CA PHE A 490 -8.80 15.18 -17.49
C PHE A 490 -8.53 16.62 -17.90
N LYS A 491 -8.82 16.99 -19.16
CA LYS A 491 -8.63 18.34 -19.69
C LYS A 491 -7.18 18.84 -19.50
N THR A 492 -6.23 17.94 -19.59
CA THR A 492 -4.80 18.21 -19.48
C THR A 492 -4.06 17.48 -20.58
N GLU A 493 -2.86 17.98 -20.91
CA GLU A 493 -1.98 17.29 -21.84
C GLU A 493 -1.46 16.00 -21.20
N ILE A 494 -1.50 14.92 -21.96
CA ILE A 494 -1.01 13.61 -21.55
C ILE A 494 0.16 13.26 -22.46
N LEU A 495 1.36 13.23 -21.88
CA LEU A 495 2.58 12.81 -22.53
C LEU A 495 2.63 11.28 -22.56
N ILE A 496 3.09 10.70 -23.67
CA ILE A 496 3.20 9.25 -23.84
C ILE A 496 4.59 8.94 -24.38
N PRO A 497 5.40 8.10 -23.70
CA PRO A 497 6.66 7.63 -24.26
C PRO A 497 6.45 6.85 -25.56
N ASP A 498 7.43 6.85 -26.47
CA ASP A 498 7.36 6.08 -27.73
C ASP A 498 7.12 4.58 -27.49
N VAL A 499 7.65 4.04 -26.39
CA VAL A 499 7.48 2.65 -25.96
C VAL A 499 6.98 2.62 -24.52
N PRO A 500 5.67 2.81 -24.27
CA PRO A 500 5.14 3.04 -22.93
C PRO A 500 5.14 1.79 -22.03
N ASP A 501 5.14 0.60 -22.64
CA ASP A 501 5.09 -0.71 -21.98
C ASP A 501 6.39 -1.08 -21.26
N ILE A 502 7.53 -0.54 -21.67
CA ILE A 502 8.84 -0.93 -21.12
C ILE A 502 9.31 -0.03 -19.99
N MET A 503 8.53 0.97 -19.59
CA MET A 503 9.00 2.04 -18.69
C MET A 503 9.45 1.53 -17.32
N GLY A 504 8.80 0.50 -16.77
CA GLY A 504 9.26 -0.18 -15.56
C GLY A 504 10.63 -0.84 -15.77
N ALA A 505 10.81 -1.61 -16.84
CA ALA A 505 12.10 -2.24 -17.15
C ALA A 505 13.19 -1.21 -17.44
N TYR A 506 12.87 -0.11 -18.12
CA TYR A 506 13.81 0.98 -18.38
C TYR A 506 14.27 1.65 -17.08
N GLY A 507 13.35 1.95 -16.17
CA GLY A 507 13.67 2.47 -14.84
C GLY A 507 14.55 1.53 -14.03
N ALA A 508 14.25 0.22 -14.05
CA ALA A 508 15.09 -0.79 -13.41
C ALA A 508 16.52 -0.80 -13.98
N ALA A 509 16.67 -0.71 -15.31
CA ALA A 509 17.98 -0.61 -15.95
C ALA A 509 18.73 0.67 -15.55
N LEU A 510 18.04 1.81 -15.42
CA LEU A 510 18.62 3.08 -14.95
C LEU A 510 19.10 2.99 -13.49
N PHE A 511 18.37 2.30 -12.63
CA PHE A 511 18.83 2.01 -11.27
C PHE A 511 20.03 1.06 -11.25
N ALA A 512 20.06 0.10 -12.17
CA ALA A 512 21.19 -0.82 -12.32
C ALA A 512 22.46 -0.05 -12.71
N ARG A 513 22.35 0.97 -13.56
CA ARG A 513 23.43 1.91 -13.90
C ARG A 513 23.93 2.72 -12.70
N GLY A 514 23.03 3.23 -11.86
CA GLY A 514 23.38 4.09 -10.73
C GLY A 514 23.92 3.36 -9.49
N SER A 515 24.01 2.03 -9.51
CA SER A 515 24.55 1.24 -8.40
C SER A 515 25.99 0.82 -8.69
N SER A 516 26.97 1.30 -7.91
CA SER A 516 28.40 0.97 -8.12
C SER A 516 28.69 -0.54 -8.04
N PRO A 517 29.76 -1.04 -8.70
CA PRO A 517 30.26 -2.42 -8.55
C PRO A 517 30.98 -2.71 -7.20
N GLU A 518 31.10 -1.77 -6.29
CA GLU A 518 32.07 -1.85 -5.17
C GLU A 518 31.64 -2.61 -3.91
N SER A 519 30.44 -3.18 -3.84
CA SER A 519 29.96 -3.85 -2.62
C SER A 519 30.10 -5.39 -2.57
N ILE A 520 30.84 -6.02 -3.50
CA ILE A 520 30.97 -7.51 -3.56
C ILE A 520 32.42 -8.00 -3.40
N ILE A 521 33.37 -7.14 -2.99
CA ILE A 521 34.68 -7.60 -2.53
C ILE A 521 34.91 -7.14 -1.09
N ARG A 522 34.28 -7.84 -0.14
CA ARG A 522 34.86 -8.16 1.18
C ARG A 522 34.30 -9.47 1.69
#